data_AF-A0A5F0LWE0-F1
#
_entry.id   AF-A0A5F0LWE0-F1
#
_cell.length_a   1.000
_cell.length_b   1.000
_cell.length_c   1.000
_cell.angle_alpha   90.00
_cell.angle_beta   90.00
_cell.angle_gamma   90.00
#
_symmetry.space_group_name_H-M   'P 1'
#
loop_
_entity.id
_entity.type
_entity.pdbx_description
1 polymer ?
#
loop_
_entity_poly.entity_id
_entity_poly.type
_entity_poly.pdbx_seq_one_letter_code
_entity_poly.pdbx_strand_id
1 'polypeptide(L)'
;MKNLLQIFLRQHGPAANHLVKLNRLLLTALCSLSLAGCSTLTEVKLYDGPPQDPSRIARLYLDPHVAVTDVDDIRTHPTDKSRVLAHSAGKRREYISLAPGLHSLHAHFFVLCLRSEGAFPLQFNAEPGKKYRLKSSVDARLQKWRPEIVEFDGTEVESDFPWMKAMCPPDVTVFILRR
;
A
#
# COMPACT_ATOMS: atom_id res chain seq x y z
N MET A 1 63.76 -4.18 -36.46
CA MET A 1 62.88 -5.18 -35.81
C MET A 1 62.02 -4.54 -34.71
N LYS A 2 61.21 -3.54 -35.05
CA LYS A 2 60.16 -2.96 -34.19
C LYS A 2 58.80 -3.05 -34.92
N ASN A 3 58.59 -4.16 -35.62
CA ASN A 3 57.61 -4.29 -36.70
C ASN A 3 56.57 -5.40 -36.48
N LEU A 4 56.40 -5.91 -35.25
CA LEU A 4 55.42 -6.98 -34.98
C LEU A 4 54.50 -6.75 -33.77
N LEU A 5 54.77 -5.75 -32.91
CA LEU A 5 53.92 -5.46 -31.75
C LEU A 5 52.85 -4.38 -32.00
N GLN A 6 52.94 -3.60 -33.09
CA GLN A 6 51.97 -2.54 -33.40
C GLN A 6 50.84 -2.96 -34.34
N ILE A 7 50.92 -4.15 -34.96
CA ILE A 7 49.86 -4.66 -35.83
C ILE A 7 48.79 -5.41 -35.01
N PHE A 8 49.14 -5.96 -33.85
CA PHE A 8 48.19 -6.68 -32.99
C PHE A 8 47.23 -5.77 -32.20
N LEU A 9 47.58 -4.48 -32.01
CA LEU A 9 46.75 -3.53 -31.24
C LEU A 9 45.80 -2.68 -32.10
N ARG A 10 45.69 -2.93 -33.41
CA ARG A 10 44.84 -2.15 -34.32
C ARG A 10 43.62 -2.89 -34.89
N GLN A 11 43.35 -4.13 -34.45
CA GLN A 11 42.20 -4.91 -34.95
C GLN A 11 40.99 -4.99 -34.00
N HIS A 12 40.97 -4.29 -32.86
CA HIS A 12 39.80 -4.26 -31.97
C HIS A 12 39.42 -2.85 -31.51
N GLY A 13 38.97 -2.01 -32.44
CA GLY A 13 38.29 -0.75 -32.13
C GLY A 13 37.60 -0.25 -33.39
N PRO A 14 36.26 -0.28 -33.48
CA PRO A 14 35.32 0.35 -32.53
C PRO A 14 34.18 -0.57 -32.04
N ALA A 15 34.15 -1.85 -32.45
CA ALA A 15 33.03 -2.77 -32.16
C ALA A 15 32.94 -3.18 -30.68
N ALA A 16 34.08 -3.28 -29.97
CA ALA A 16 34.10 -3.64 -28.55
C ALA A 16 33.50 -2.56 -27.64
N ASN A 17 33.68 -1.28 -28.00
CA ASN A 17 33.11 -0.15 -27.23
C ASN A 17 31.60 -0.01 -27.39
N HIS A 18 31.06 -0.39 -28.56
CA HIS A 18 29.60 -0.45 -28.76
C HIS A 18 28.97 -1.61 -28.00
N LEU A 19 29.59 -2.80 -28.00
CA LEU A 19 29.09 -3.96 -27.24
C LEU A 19 29.10 -3.72 -25.73
N VAL A 20 30.15 -3.10 -25.19
CA VAL A 20 30.25 -2.76 -23.76
C VAL A 20 29.28 -1.63 -23.37
N LYS A 21 29.04 -0.64 -24.24
CA LYS A 21 28.03 0.40 -24.02
C LYS A 21 26.61 -0.15 -24.10
N LEU A 22 26.32 -1.07 -25.04
CA LEU A 22 25.02 -1.73 -25.15
C LEU A 22 24.74 -2.61 -23.92
N ASN A 23 25.74 -3.38 -23.46
CA ASN A 23 25.63 -4.19 -22.24
C ASN A 23 25.45 -3.35 -20.98
N ARG A 24 26.11 -2.19 -20.88
CA ARG A 24 25.90 -1.27 -19.75
C ARG A 24 24.50 -0.66 -19.76
N LEU A 25 24.00 -0.23 -20.92
CA LEU A 25 22.64 0.30 -21.09
C LEU A 25 21.56 -0.75 -20.76
N LEU A 26 21.74 -1.99 -21.24
CA LEU A 26 20.88 -3.12 -20.90
C LEU A 26 20.93 -3.47 -19.42
N LEU A 27 22.10 -3.53 -18.78
CA LEU A 27 22.19 -3.77 -17.33
C LEU A 27 21.53 -2.65 -16.51
N THR A 28 21.68 -1.39 -16.90
CA THR A 28 21.00 -0.27 -16.23
C THR A 28 19.49 -0.30 -16.44
N ALA A 29 19.01 -0.72 -17.61
CA ALA A 29 17.58 -0.88 -17.88
C ALA A 29 16.98 -2.07 -17.12
N LEU A 30 17.70 -3.19 -16.99
CA LEU A 30 17.30 -4.34 -16.18
C LEU A 30 17.35 -4.05 -14.67
N CYS A 31 18.28 -3.21 -14.21
CA CYS A 31 18.31 -2.74 -12.82
C CYS A 31 17.22 -1.70 -12.52
N SER A 32 16.79 -0.89 -13.49
CA SER A 32 15.67 0.05 -13.29
C SER A 32 14.30 -0.64 -13.37
N LEU A 33 14.16 -1.72 -14.15
CA LEU A 33 12.95 -2.55 -14.19
C LEU A 33 12.73 -3.36 -12.90
N SER A 34 13.79 -3.66 -12.15
CA SER A 34 13.69 -4.35 -10.84
C SER A 34 13.44 -3.39 -9.66
N LEU A 35 13.54 -2.07 -9.87
CA LEU A 35 13.20 -1.03 -8.88
C LEU A 35 11.78 -0.48 -9.04
N ALA A 36 11.06 -0.84 -10.11
CA ALA A 36 9.61 -0.73 -10.17
C ALA A 36 9.00 -1.74 -9.19
N GLY A 37 9.10 -1.43 -7.90
CA GLY A 37 8.65 -2.31 -6.85
C GLY A 37 7.17 -2.59 -7.02
N CYS A 38 6.83 -3.82 -7.38
CA CYS A 38 5.47 -4.32 -7.53
C CYS A 38 4.68 -4.00 -6.24
N SER A 39 3.63 -3.20 -6.36
CA SER A 39 2.64 -3.05 -5.31
C SER A 39 1.82 -4.34 -5.27
N THR A 40 1.89 -5.08 -4.17
CA THR A 40 1.08 -6.29 -3.99
C THR A 40 -0.27 -5.89 -3.42
N LEU A 41 -1.32 -6.08 -4.21
CA LEU A 41 -2.71 -5.94 -3.78
C LEU A 41 -3.23 -7.29 -3.26
N THR A 42 -3.65 -7.35 -2.00
CA THR A 42 -4.22 -8.55 -1.36
C THR A 42 -5.67 -8.34 -0.93
N GLU A 43 -6.46 -9.40 -0.99
CA GLU A 43 -7.88 -9.40 -0.64
C GLU A 43 -8.12 -10.05 0.72
N VAL A 44 -8.92 -9.40 1.56
CA VAL A 44 -9.49 -9.98 2.79
C VAL A 44 -10.97 -10.21 2.55
N LYS A 45 -11.38 -11.47 2.59
CA LYS A 45 -12.78 -11.88 2.37
C LYS A 45 -13.51 -11.97 3.70
N LEU A 46 -14.60 -11.22 3.85
CA LEU A 46 -15.45 -11.20 5.05
C LEU A 46 -16.90 -11.63 4.76
N TYR A 47 -17.08 -12.54 3.80
CA TYR A 47 -18.37 -13.17 3.53
C TYR A 47 -18.18 -14.68 3.46
N ASP A 48 -19.20 -15.44 3.89
CA ASP A 48 -19.15 -16.90 3.90
C ASP A 48 -19.31 -17.51 2.50
N GLY A 49 -18.83 -18.74 2.34
CA GLY A 49 -19.04 -19.55 1.14
C GLY A 49 -17.98 -19.38 0.04
N PRO A 50 -18.25 -19.85 -1.20
CA PRO A 50 -17.30 -19.78 -2.30
C PRO A 50 -17.06 -18.33 -2.79
N PRO A 51 -16.03 -18.08 -3.61
CA PRO A 51 -15.86 -16.80 -4.29
C PRO A 51 -17.14 -16.40 -5.04
N GLN A 52 -17.58 -15.17 -4.86
CA GLN A 52 -18.77 -14.62 -5.51
C GLN A 52 -18.37 -13.75 -6.71
N ASP A 53 -19.32 -13.55 -7.63
CA ASP A 53 -19.14 -12.61 -8.73
C ASP A 53 -18.91 -11.18 -8.19
N PRO A 54 -17.96 -10.40 -8.73
CA PRO A 54 -17.69 -9.03 -8.28
C PRO A 54 -18.92 -8.11 -8.28
N SER A 55 -19.91 -8.34 -9.13
CA SER A 55 -21.17 -7.57 -9.16
C SER A 55 -22.08 -7.81 -7.95
N ARG A 56 -21.81 -8.86 -7.16
CA ARG A 56 -22.63 -9.27 -6.00
C ARG A 56 -21.99 -8.92 -4.66
N ILE A 57 -20.72 -8.55 -4.65
CA ILE A 57 -19.96 -8.21 -3.45
C ILE A 57 -19.53 -6.75 -3.51
N ALA A 58 -19.47 -6.11 -2.35
CA ALA A 58 -18.87 -4.79 -2.22
C ALA A 58 -17.37 -4.93 -1.96
N ARG A 59 -16.59 -3.91 -2.33
CA ARG A 59 -15.15 -3.85 -2.04
C ARG A 59 -14.78 -2.57 -1.33
N LEU A 60 -14.03 -2.66 -0.24
CA LEU A 60 -13.50 -1.53 0.51
C LEU A 60 -11.98 -1.49 0.38
N TYR A 61 -11.47 -0.52 -0.36
CA TYR A 61 -10.05 -0.26 -0.54
C TYR A 61 -9.51 0.57 0.62
N LEU A 62 -8.35 0.19 1.17
CA LEU A 62 -7.76 0.88 2.31
C LEU A 62 -6.64 1.82 1.88
N ASP A 63 -6.73 3.07 2.33
CA ASP A 63 -5.63 4.03 2.15
C ASP A 63 -4.33 3.53 2.79
N PRO A 64 -3.17 4.04 2.30
CA PRO A 64 -1.90 3.76 2.92
C PRO A 64 -1.94 4.09 4.42
N HIS A 65 -1.33 3.23 5.22
CA HIS A 65 -1.14 3.38 6.66
C HIS A 65 -2.40 3.29 7.50
N VAL A 66 -3.47 2.77 6.90
CA VAL A 66 -4.71 2.45 7.58
C VAL A 66 -4.77 0.96 7.88
N ALA A 67 -5.11 0.65 9.13
CA ALA A 67 -5.47 -0.68 9.58
C ALA A 67 -6.94 -0.71 9.96
N VAL A 68 -7.61 -1.83 9.66
CA VAL A 68 -9.01 -2.07 9.99
C VAL A 68 -9.13 -3.25 10.95
N THR A 69 -9.94 -3.07 11.98
CA THR A 69 -10.31 -4.08 12.99
C THR A 69 -11.82 -4.12 13.15
N ASP A 70 -12.32 -5.17 13.81
CA ASP A 70 -13.72 -5.29 14.25
C ASP A 70 -14.76 -4.97 13.16
N VAL A 71 -14.61 -5.57 11.98
CA VAL A 71 -15.60 -5.46 10.91
C VAL A 71 -16.79 -6.36 11.26
N ASP A 72 -17.94 -5.72 11.45
CA ASP A 72 -19.19 -6.27 11.98
C ASP A 72 -19.08 -6.80 13.41
N ASP A 73 -20.20 -6.88 14.13
CA ASP A 73 -20.19 -7.37 15.51
C ASP A 73 -19.65 -8.81 15.54
N ILE A 74 -18.52 -9.02 16.22
CA ILE A 74 -17.66 -10.23 16.25
C ILE A 74 -18.37 -11.42 16.92
N ARG A 75 -19.70 -11.38 17.05
CA ARG A 75 -20.50 -12.51 17.54
C ARG A 75 -20.34 -13.76 16.67
N THR A 76 -19.92 -13.61 15.41
CA THR A 76 -19.70 -14.73 14.48
C THR A 76 -18.26 -15.25 14.44
N HIS A 77 -17.25 -14.51 14.93
CA HIS A 77 -15.83 -14.93 14.92
C HIS A 77 -15.07 -14.59 16.22
N PRO A 78 -15.43 -15.22 17.36
CA PRO A 78 -14.98 -14.85 18.70
C PRO A 78 -13.46 -14.88 18.96
N THR A 79 -12.65 -15.44 18.06
CA THR A 79 -11.18 -15.47 18.16
C THR A 79 -10.46 -14.24 17.58
N ASP A 80 -11.16 -13.32 16.89
CA ASP A 80 -10.54 -12.25 16.09
C ASP A 80 -10.58 -10.84 16.70
N LYS A 81 -11.07 -10.65 17.93
CA LYS A 81 -11.28 -9.34 18.61
C LYS A 81 -10.05 -8.41 18.77
N SER A 82 -8.86 -8.84 18.36
CA SER A 82 -7.63 -8.05 18.45
C SER A 82 -6.74 -8.14 17.22
N ARG A 83 -7.17 -8.90 16.19
CA ARG A 83 -6.35 -9.09 14.99
C ARG A 83 -6.66 -7.97 14.01
N VAL A 84 -5.62 -7.29 13.55
CA VAL A 84 -5.73 -6.41 12.39
C VAL A 84 -6.21 -7.25 11.21
N LEU A 85 -7.44 -7.01 10.75
CA LEU A 85 -8.10 -7.80 9.72
C LEU A 85 -7.52 -7.46 8.34
N ALA A 86 -7.27 -6.17 8.12
CA ALA A 86 -6.65 -5.67 6.92
C ALA A 86 -5.76 -4.46 7.24
N HIS A 87 -4.64 -4.34 6.55
CA HIS A 87 -3.61 -3.32 6.78
C HIS A 87 -2.85 -2.98 5.51
N SER A 88 -3.10 -1.78 5.01
CA SER A 88 -2.30 -1.17 3.95
C SER A 88 -1.10 -0.45 4.58
N ALA A 89 0.14 -0.87 4.28
CA ALA A 89 1.35 -0.18 4.71
C ALA A 89 2.40 -0.13 3.60
N GLY A 90 2.98 1.05 3.39
CA GLY A 90 4.03 1.24 2.39
C GLY A 90 3.53 0.81 1.01
N LYS A 91 4.11 -0.27 0.46
CA LYS A 91 3.74 -0.85 -0.84
C LYS A 91 2.70 -1.98 -0.77
N ARG A 92 2.37 -2.49 0.42
CA ARG A 92 1.28 -3.46 0.60
C ARG A 92 -0.04 -2.71 0.56
N ARG A 93 -0.95 -3.18 -0.30
CA ARG A 93 -2.30 -2.65 -0.42
C ARG A 93 -3.27 -3.78 -0.11
N GLU A 94 -4.18 -3.54 0.82
CA GLU A 94 -5.24 -4.50 1.12
C GLU A 94 -6.60 -3.89 0.81
N TYR A 95 -7.51 -4.71 0.32
CA TYR A 95 -8.91 -4.38 0.23
C TYR A 95 -9.75 -5.49 0.88
N ILE A 96 -10.92 -5.10 1.36
CA ILE A 96 -11.85 -5.98 2.05
C ILE A 96 -13.02 -6.23 1.11
N SER A 97 -13.36 -7.49 0.86
CA SER A 97 -14.59 -7.85 0.15
C SER A 97 -15.69 -8.20 1.15
N LEU A 98 -16.85 -7.56 0.99
CA LEU A 98 -17.97 -7.58 1.92
C LEU A 98 -19.24 -8.07 1.22
N ALA A 99 -20.11 -8.74 1.98
CA ALA A 99 -21.48 -8.94 1.55
C ALA A 99 -22.20 -7.58 1.44
N PRO A 100 -23.29 -7.45 0.67
CA PRO A 100 -24.12 -6.25 0.71
C PRO A 100 -24.84 -6.11 2.06
N GLY A 101 -24.96 -4.89 2.58
CA GLY A 101 -25.65 -4.60 3.84
C GLY A 101 -24.98 -3.50 4.67
N LEU A 102 -25.53 -3.28 5.87
CA LEU A 102 -24.95 -2.35 6.84
C LEU A 102 -23.74 -2.98 7.51
N HIS A 103 -22.60 -2.30 7.44
CA HIS A 103 -21.36 -2.73 8.10
C HIS A 103 -20.88 -1.70 9.11
N SER A 104 -20.27 -2.20 10.17
CA SER A 104 -19.55 -1.39 11.16
C SER A 104 -18.08 -1.80 11.19
N LEU A 105 -17.15 -0.87 11.32
CA LEU A 105 -15.72 -1.20 11.45
C LEU A 105 -14.98 -0.19 12.31
N HIS A 106 -13.81 -0.60 12.79
CA HIS A 106 -12.85 0.26 13.47
C HIS A 106 -11.64 0.48 12.58
N ALA A 107 -11.23 1.75 12.44
CA ALA A 107 -10.04 2.11 11.69
C ALA A 107 -8.95 2.65 12.63
N HIS A 108 -7.69 2.34 12.33
CA HIS A 108 -6.52 2.90 12.98
C HIS A 108 -5.57 3.49 11.94
N PHE A 109 -4.84 4.53 12.34
CA PHE A 109 -3.75 5.07 11.55
C PHE A 109 -2.42 4.86 12.24
N PHE A 110 -1.43 4.40 11.50
CA PHE A 110 -0.06 4.41 11.99
C PHE A 110 0.99 4.51 10.88
N VAL A 111 1.92 5.44 11.06
CA VAL A 111 3.14 5.58 10.27
C VAL A 111 4.27 5.83 11.24
N LEU A 112 5.24 4.91 11.33
CA LEU A 112 6.41 5.08 12.21
C LEU A 112 5.99 5.47 13.64
N CYS A 113 6.31 6.69 14.08
CA CYS A 113 5.94 7.21 15.40
C CYS A 113 4.63 8.01 15.43
N LEU A 114 3.97 8.24 14.31
CA LEU A 114 2.68 8.92 14.23
C LEU A 114 1.54 7.90 14.27
N ARG A 115 0.67 7.97 15.28
CA ARG A 115 -0.41 6.99 15.50
C ARG A 115 -1.71 7.67 15.90
N SER A 116 -2.85 7.08 15.57
CA SER A 116 -4.14 7.54 16.12
C SER A 116 -4.25 7.24 17.62
N GLU A 117 -4.95 8.12 18.35
CA GLU A 117 -5.25 7.97 19.79
C GLU A 117 -6.09 6.72 20.11
N GLY A 118 -6.73 6.15 19.10
CA GLY A 118 -7.39 4.85 19.18
C GLY A 118 -8.08 4.48 17.88
N ALA A 119 -9.05 3.57 17.98
CA ALA A 119 -9.92 3.16 16.89
C ALA A 119 -10.93 4.26 16.54
N PHE A 120 -11.08 4.58 15.25
CA PHE A 120 -12.16 5.43 14.77
C PHE A 120 -13.32 4.55 14.28
N PRO A 121 -14.51 4.61 14.91
CA PRO A 121 -15.66 3.84 14.48
C PRO A 121 -16.29 4.43 13.23
N LEU A 122 -16.58 3.56 12.26
CA LEU A 122 -17.20 3.90 11.00
C LEU A 122 -18.36 2.94 10.75
N GLN A 123 -19.41 3.45 10.12
CA GLN A 123 -20.51 2.65 9.61
C GLN A 123 -20.84 3.09 8.19
N PHE A 124 -21.13 2.11 7.34
CA PHE A 124 -21.55 2.39 5.97
C PHE A 124 -22.43 1.25 5.46
N ASN A 125 -23.32 1.57 4.51
CA ASN A 125 -24.12 0.57 3.82
C ASN A 125 -23.42 0.19 2.52
N ALA A 126 -23.00 -1.06 2.41
CA ALA A 126 -22.33 -1.62 1.26
C ALA A 126 -23.35 -2.14 0.25
N GLU A 127 -23.28 -1.64 -0.98
CA GLU A 127 -24.15 -2.05 -2.08
C GLU A 127 -23.47 -3.08 -2.99
N PRO A 128 -24.24 -3.99 -3.61
CA PRO A 128 -23.69 -5.03 -4.48
C PRO A 128 -22.94 -4.41 -5.67
N GLY A 129 -21.72 -4.88 -5.92
CA GLY A 129 -20.90 -4.43 -7.04
C GLY A 129 -20.26 -3.05 -6.87
N LYS A 130 -20.57 -2.34 -5.78
CA LYS A 130 -19.98 -1.04 -5.49
C LYS A 130 -18.59 -1.18 -4.88
N LYS A 131 -17.77 -0.17 -5.13
CA LYS A 131 -16.44 -0.03 -4.56
C LYS A 131 -16.41 1.21 -3.68
N TYR A 132 -15.74 1.07 -2.56
CA TYR A 132 -15.58 2.08 -1.55
C TYR A 132 -14.11 2.25 -1.23
N ARG A 133 -13.73 3.41 -0.71
CA ARG A 133 -12.39 3.71 -0.24
C ARG A 133 -12.49 4.21 1.20
N LEU A 134 -11.73 3.58 2.10
CA LEU A 134 -11.46 4.12 3.43
C LEU A 134 -10.35 5.16 3.29
N LYS A 135 -10.77 6.40 3.02
CA LYS A 135 -9.89 7.55 2.83
C LYS A 135 -9.28 7.98 4.16
N SER A 136 -7.98 8.26 4.17
CA SER A 136 -7.23 8.72 5.34
C SER A 136 -6.90 10.20 5.20
N SER A 137 -7.44 11.06 6.06
CA SER A 137 -7.10 12.48 6.12
C SER A 137 -6.31 12.78 7.40
N VAL A 138 -5.03 13.14 7.25
CA VAL A 138 -4.16 13.51 8.38
C VAL A 138 -3.86 15.01 8.32
N ASP A 139 -4.36 15.74 9.32
CA ASP A 139 -3.90 17.11 9.57
C ASP A 139 -2.75 17.09 10.57
N ALA A 140 -1.53 17.12 10.04
CA ALA A 140 -0.32 17.12 10.86
C ALA A 140 -0.14 18.41 11.68
N ARG A 141 -0.77 19.54 11.29
CA ARG A 141 -0.69 20.79 12.06
C ARG A 141 -1.59 20.73 13.28
N LEU A 142 -2.80 20.19 13.10
CA LEU A 142 -3.77 20.02 14.16
C LEU A 142 -3.58 18.72 14.95
N GLN A 143 -2.63 17.88 14.54
CA GLN A 143 -2.44 16.52 15.06
C GLN A 143 -3.76 15.75 15.07
N LYS A 144 -4.50 15.80 13.96
CA LYS A 144 -5.78 15.13 13.81
C LYS A 144 -5.75 14.12 12.68
N TRP A 145 -6.46 13.02 12.88
CA TRP A 145 -6.72 12.04 11.84
C TRP A 145 -8.21 11.78 11.73
N ARG A 146 -8.74 11.92 10.52
CA ARG A 146 -10.14 11.69 10.23
C ARG A 146 -10.27 10.74 9.03
N PRO A 147 -10.63 9.48 9.28
CA PRO A 147 -10.97 8.57 8.20
C PRO A 147 -12.41 8.79 7.71
N GLU A 148 -12.67 8.46 6.46
CA GLU A 148 -13.99 8.55 5.83
C GLU A 148 -14.16 7.44 4.80
N ILE A 149 -15.37 6.88 4.69
CA ILE A 149 -15.71 5.91 3.65
C ILE A 149 -16.43 6.65 2.53
N VAL A 150 -15.87 6.59 1.32
CA VAL A 150 -16.41 7.24 0.13
C VAL A 150 -16.57 6.24 -1.01
N GLU A 151 -17.50 6.48 -1.94
CA GLU A 151 -17.56 5.72 -3.19
C GLU A 151 -16.26 5.92 -3.99
N PHE A 152 -15.83 4.85 -4.66
CA PHE A 152 -14.53 4.80 -5.30
C PHE A 152 -14.61 4.11 -6.67
N ASP A 153 -13.80 4.54 -7.62
CA ASP A 153 -13.75 3.95 -8.97
C ASP A 153 -12.82 2.71 -9.05
N GLY A 154 -11.92 2.55 -8.07
CA GLY A 154 -10.91 1.48 -8.05
C GLY A 154 -9.59 1.85 -8.70
N THR A 155 -9.32 3.14 -8.92
CA THR A 155 -8.02 3.65 -9.36
C THR A 155 -6.91 3.36 -8.35
N GLU A 156 -5.65 3.51 -8.73
CA GLU A 156 -4.54 3.30 -7.79
C GLU A 156 -4.50 4.44 -6.76
N VAL A 157 -4.33 4.09 -5.49
CA VAL A 157 -4.14 5.05 -4.41
C VAL A 157 -2.65 5.23 -4.14
N GLU A 158 -2.13 6.37 -4.59
CA GLU A 158 -0.78 6.82 -4.27
C GLU A 158 -0.66 7.20 -2.79
N SER A 159 0.56 7.09 -2.26
CA SER A 159 0.90 7.52 -0.91
C SER A 159 1.67 8.84 -0.97
N ASP A 160 0.98 9.96 -0.86
CA ASP A 160 1.56 11.30 -0.80
C ASP A 160 1.95 11.73 0.65
N PHE A 161 1.80 10.83 1.62
CA PHE A 161 2.05 11.13 3.02
C PHE A 161 3.50 11.62 3.25
N PRO A 162 3.70 12.77 3.93
CA PRO A 162 5.02 13.33 4.17
C PRO A 162 5.76 12.58 5.29
N TRP A 163 6.47 11.51 4.93
CA TRP A 163 7.19 10.59 5.85
C TRP A 163 8.06 11.27 6.90
N MET A 164 8.72 12.38 6.56
CA MET A 164 9.55 13.15 7.49
C MET A 164 8.77 13.62 8.73
N LYS A 165 7.46 13.86 8.61
CA LYS A 165 6.59 14.26 9.74
C LYS A 165 6.24 13.11 10.68
N ALA A 166 6.45 11.86 10.26
CA ALA A 166 6.18 10.67 11.06
C ALA A 166 7.46 10.07 11.67
N MET A 167 8.64 10.58 11.31
CA MET A 167 9.91 10.10 11.86
C MET A 167 9.95 10.28 13.39
N CYS A 168 10.50 9.26 14.05
CA CYS A 168 10.71 9.28 15.49
C CYS A 168 11.85 10.26 15.83
N PRO A 169 11.66 11.19 16.78
CA PRO A 169 12.77 11.93 17.36
C PRO A 169 13.74 10.96 18.06
N PRO A 170 15.02 11.34 18.26
CA PRO A 170 16.00 10.52 18.96
C PRO A 170 15.58 10.13 20.38
N ASP A 171 14.80 10.99 21.05
CA ASP A 171 14.14 10.71 22.33
C ASP A 171 12.70 10.26 22.06
N VAL A 172 12.49 8.95 21.97
CA VAL A 172 11.27 8.34 21.41
C VAL A 172 10.01 8.81 22.15
N THR A 173 9.27 9.70 21.51
CA THR A 173 7.89 10.06 21.88
C THR A 173 6.99 9.70 20.70
N VAL A 174 6.01 8.83 20.93
CA VAL A 174 4.96 8.56 19.94
C VAL A 174 4.09 9.81 19.81
N PHE A 175 3.88 10.28 18.59
CA PHE A 175 2.96 11.38 18.31
C PHE A 175 1.55 10.83 18.13
N ILE A 176 0.65 11.29 18.99
CA ILE A 176 -0.73 10.84 19.01
C ILE A 176 -1.61 11.82 18.23
N LEU A 177 -2.27 11.31 17.19
CA LEU A 177 -3.29 12.00 16.42
C LEU A 177 -4.65 11.84 17.10
N ARG A 178 -5.27 12.97 17.42
CA ARG A 178 -6.64 13.02 17.95
C ARG A 178 -7.65 12.71 16.85
N ARG A 179 -8.81 12.21 17.28
CA ARG A 179 -9.98 11.99 16.41
C ARG A 179 -10.60 13.32 15.96
#